data_AF-A0A965CS69-F1
#
_entry.id   AF-A0A965CS69-F1
#
_cell.length_a   1.000
_cell.length_b   1.000
_cell.length_c   1.000
_cell.angle_alpha   90.00
_cell.angle_beta   90.00
_cell.angle_gamma   90.00
#
_symmetry.space_group_name_H-M   'P 1'
#
loop_
_entity.id
_entity.type
_entity.pdbx_description
1 polymer ?
#
loop_
_entity_poly.entity_id
_entity_poly.type
_entity_poly.pdbx_seq_one_letter_code
_entity_poly.pdbx_strand_id
1 'polypeptide(L)'
;MDLSRHYQHRFDLKYGCNPHQQQSAIFSLKARPLPFQIINGKPGYINLLDALNAWQLVKELDEALDLPAAASFKHVSPAGAAVGIPLDEDLKEIYGTGKDKLTPLACAYLRA
;
A
#
# COMPACT_ATOMS: atom_id res chain seq x y z
N MET A 1 -3.02 1.78 -37.79
CA MET A 1 -2.64 1.98 -36.37
C MET A 1 -2.62 0.60 -35.73
N ASP A 2 -1.45 0.13 -35.28
CA ASP A 2 -1.37 -1.18 -34.63
C ASP A 2 -2.00 -1.11 -33.23
N LEU A 3 -3.11 -1.83 -33.05
CA LEU A 3 -3.90 -1.90 -31.82
C LEU A 3 -3.43 -3.04 -30.90
N SER A 4 -2.36 -3.75 -31.26
CA SER A 4 -1.88 -4.88 -30.48
C SER A 4 -1.32 -4.43 -29.11
N ARG A 5 -1.80 -5.10 -28.05
CA ARG A 5 -1.29 -4.92 -26.69
C ARG A 5 -0.21 -5.96 -26.44
N HIS A 6 1.04 -5.56 -26.61
CA HIS A 6 2.18 -6.41 -26.24
C HIS A 6 2.40 -6.37 -24.72
N TYR A 7 2.27 -7.52 -24.07
CA TYR A 7 2.55 -7.69 -22.65
C TYR A 7 3.91 -8.36 -22.49
N GLN A 8 4.78 -7.75 -21.68
CA GLN A 8 6.08 -8.31 -21.33
C GLN A 8 6.07 -8.76 -19.87
N HIS A 9 6.43 -10.02 -19.62
CA HIS A 9 6.60 -10.56 -18.27
C HIS A 9 7.66 -9.78 -17.49
N ARG A 10 7.40 -9.53 -16.20
CA ARG A 10 8.33 -8.82 -15.31
C ARG A 10 8.84 -9.70 -14.19
N PHE A 11 7.94 -10.34 -13.44
CA PHE A 11 8.28 -11.28 -12.38
C PHE A 11 7.07 -12.11 -11.98
N ASP A 12 7.34 -13.26 -11.36
CA ASP A 12 6.31 -14.15 -10.82
C ASP A 12 5.90 -13.75 -9.40
N LEU A 13 4.62 -13.89 -9.10
CA LEU A 13 4.06 -13.71 -7.77
C LEU A 13 4.18 -14.99 -6.95
N LYS A 14 3.87 -14.92 -5.65
CA LYS A 14 3.89 -16.10 -4.77
C LYS A 14 2.86 -17.15 -5.21
N TYR A 15 1.65 -16.70 -5.53
CA TYR A 15 0.51 -17.42 -6.11
C TYR A 15 -0.59 -16.38 -6.44
N GLY A 16 -1.70 -16.82 -7.05
CA GLY A 16 -2.89 -16.02 -7.35
C GLY A 16 -3.70 -15.62 -6.10
N CYS A 17 -5.02 -15.63 -6.17
CA CYS A 17 -5.84 -15.35 -4.99
C CYS A 17 -5.69 -16.43 -3.90
N ASN A 18 -5.45 -17.68 -4.31
CA ASN A 18 -5.35 -18.84 -3.43
C ASN A 18 -4.08 -19.66 -3.72
N PRO A 19 -3.55 -20.42 -2.75
CA PRO A 19 -2.33 -21.21 -2.93
C PRO A 19 -2.37 -22.21 -4.09
N HIS A 20 -3.51 -22.78 -4.46
CA HIS A 20 -3.58 -23.72 -5.60
C HIS A 20 -3.41 -23.03 -6.97
N GLN A 21 -3.51 -21.70 -7.03
CA GLN A 21 -3.37 -20.91 -8.25
C GLN A 21 -1.90 -20.51 -8.46
N GLN A 22 -1.06 -21.48 -8.82
CA GLN A 22 0.40 -21.31 -8.88
C GLN A 22 0.89 -20.40 -10.01
N GLN A 23 0.16 -20.31 -11.12
CA GLN A 23 0.51 -19.47 -12.26
C GLN A 23 0.01 -18.04 -12.04
N SER A 24 0.88 -17.17 -11.51
CA SER A 24 0.57 -15.75 -11.29
C SER A 24 1.81 -14.89 -11.47
N ALA A 25 1.70 -13.82 -12.26
CA ALA A 25 2.83 -12.97 -12.61
C ALA A 25 2.37 -11.54 -12.96
N ILE A 26 3.29 -10.59 -12.88
CA ILE A 26 3.10 -9.21 -13.32
C ILE A 26 3.67 -9.03 -14.72
N PHE A 27 2.89 -8.36 -15.57
CA PHE A 27 3.27 -7.97 -16.91
C PHE A 27 3.21 -6.45 -17.06
N SER A 28 4.06 -5.91 -17.92
CA SER A 28 3.99 -4.51 -18.33
C SER A 28 3.56 -4.39 -19.79
N LEU A 29 2.85 -3.31 -20.12
CA LEU A 29 2.45 -3.01 -21.49
C LEU A 29 3.62 -2.38 -22.26
N LYS A 30 3.90 -2.86 -23.47
CA LYS A 30 4.90 -2.30 -24.41
C LYS A 30 6.27 -2.06 -23.77
N ALA A 31 6.73 -3.01 -22.95
CA ALA A 31 8.01 -2.94 -22.24
C ALA A 31 8.20 -1.71 -21.33
N ARG A 32 7.12 -1.03 -20.91
CA ARG A 32 7.20 0.09 -19.97
C ARG A 32 7.69 -0.37 -18.59
N PRO A 33 8.48 0.45 -17.87
CA PRO A 33 8.87 0.13 -16.49
C PRO A 33 7.64 0.08 -15.58
N LEU A 34 7.72 -0.72 -14.52
CA LEU A 34 6.70 -0.72 -13.47
C LEU A 34 6.85 0.55 -12.61
N PRO A 35 5.74 1.11 -12.10
CA PRO A 35 5.77 2.30 -11.24
C PRO A 35 6.18 1.98 -9.79
N PHE A 36 6.66 0.76 -9.53
CA PHE A 36 7.10 0.31 -8.22
C PHE A 36 8.26 -0.69 -8.38
N GLN A 37 9.02 -0.87 -7.31
CA GLN A 37 10.10 -1.85 -7.20
C GLN A 37 9.90 -2.71 -5.96
N ILE A 38 10.25 -3.99 -6.05
CA ILE A 38 10.34 -4.87 -4.88
C ILE A 38 11.71 -4.65 -4.24
N ILE A 39 11.74 -4.11 -3.02
CA ILE A 39 12.98 -3.89 -2.27
C ILE A 39 13.32 -5.12 -1.41
N ASN A 40 12.31 -5.82 -0.88
CA ASN A 40 12.49 -7.02 -0.07
C ASN A 40 11.30 -7.99 -0.20
N GLY A 41 11.58 -9.30 -0.12
CA GLY A 41 10.57 -10.36 -0.15
C GLY A 41 9.95 -10.64 -1.53
N LYS A 42 8.84 -11.38 -1.54
CA LYS A 42 8.08 -11.75 -2.76
C LYS A 42 6.58 -11.53 -2.54
N PRO A 43 5.95 -10.54 -3.20
CA PRO A 43 4.53 -10.24 -2.98
C PRO A 43 3.62 -11.32 -3.57
N GLY A 44 2.48 -11.54 -2.90
CA GLY A 44 1.34 -12.27 -3.45
C GLY A 44 0.42 -11.38 -4.28
N TYR A 45 -0.51 -12.00 -5.01
CA TYR A 45 -1.51 -11.28 -5.81
C TYR A 45 -2.34 -10.30 -4.97
N ILE A 46 -2.86 -10.75 -3.83
CA ILE A 46 -3.68 -9.91 -2.93
C ILE A 46 -2.85 -8.76 -2.33
N ASN A 47 -1.57 -8.98 -2.03
CA ASN A 47 -0.71 -7.91 -1.51
C ASN A 47 -0.58 -6.74 -2.48
N LEU A 48 -0.51 -7.02 -3.79
CA LEU A 48 -0.46 -5.95 -4.79
C LEU A 48 -1.81 -5.23 -4.92
N LEU A 49 -2.93 -5.94 -4.79
CA LEU A 49 -4.25 -5.30 -4.75
C LEU A 49 -4.40 -4.37 -3.54
N ASP A 50 -3.98 -4.83 -2.35
CA ASP A 50 -3.97 -3.99 -1.14
C ASP A 50 -3.04 -2.78 -1.35
N ALA A 51 -1.80 -3.00 -1.81
CA ALA A 51 -0.80 -1.93 -1.96
C ALA A 51 -1.21 -0.87 -2.98
N LEU A 52 -1.77 -1.26 -4.13
CA LEU A 52 -2.17 -0.31 -5.18
C LEU A 52 -3.36 0.56 -4.76
N ASN A 53 -4.32 -0.01 -4.00
CA ASN A 53 -5.44 0.77 -3.47
C ASN A 53 -5.01 1.64 -2.29
N ALA A 54 -4.20 1.11 -1.37
CA ALA A 54 -3.66 1.86 -0.24
C ALA A 54 -2.83 3.07 -0.70
N TRP A 55 -1.98 2.89 -1.71
CA TRP A 55 -1.15 3.97 -2.25
C TRP A 55 -1.97 5.13 -2.81
N GLN A 56 -3.01 4.84 -3.59
CA GLN A 56 -3.87 5.88 -4.14
C GLN A 56 -4.60 6.65 -3.02
N LEU A 57 -5.11 5.93 -2.02
CA LEU A 57 -5.81 6.53 -0.89
C LEU A 57 -4.91 7.51 -0.12
N VAL A 58 -3.69 7.11 0.25
CA VAL A 58 -2.79 8.01 1.01
C VAL A 58 -2.26 9.15 0.14
N LYS A 59 -2.05 8.92 -1.16
CA LYS A 59 -1.64 9.96 -2.10
C LYS A 59 -2.71 11.04 -2.22
N GLU A 60 -3.98 10.66 -2.36
CA GLU A 60 -5.09 11.61 -2.45
C GLU A 60 -5.33 12.34 -1.13
N LEU A 61 -5.19 11.67 0.03
CA LEU A 61 -5.26 12.34 1.34
C LEU A 61 -4.16 13.39 1.53
N ASP A 62 -2.92 13.05 1.17
CA ASP A 62 -1.77 13.96 1.24
C ASP A 62 -1.97 15.16 0.31
N GLU A 63 -2.34 14.93 -0.96
CA GLU A 63 -2.61 15.98 -1.94
C GLU A 63 -3.79 16.90 -1.54
N ALA A 64 -4.83 16.36 -0.89
CA ALA A 64 -6.03 17.12 -0.53
C ALA A 64 -5.87 17.91 0.77
N LEU A 65 -5.08 17.43 1.73
CA LEU A 65 -4.99 17.98 3.08
C LEU A 65 -3.63 18.56 3.43
N ASP A 66 -2.61 18.37 2.58
CA ASP A 66 -1.23 18.80 2.81
C ASP A 66 -0.68 18.27 4.16
N LEU A 67 -1.03 17.03 4.48
CA LEU A 67 -0.64 16.35 5.72
C LEU A 67 -0.19 14.91 5.41
N PRO A 68 0.89 14.43 6.05
CA PRO A 68 1.31 13.04 5.93
C PRO A 68 0.17 12.08 6.26
N ALA A 69 -0.11 11.15 5.35
CA ALA A 69 -1.20 10.19 5.46
C ALA A 69 -0.71 8.75 5.56
N ALA A 70 -1.52 7.90 6.18
CA ALA A 70 -1.29 6.46 6.28
C ALA A 70 -2.60 5.69 6.15
N ALA A 71 -2.50 4.42 5.73
CA ALA A 71 -3.64 3.53 5.61
C ALA A 71 -3.26 2.09 5.95
N SER A 72 -4.14 1.41 6.66
CA SER A 72 -4.06 -0.02 6.99
C SER A 72 -5.08 -0.77 6.15
N PHE A 73 -4.63 -1.68 5.30
CA PHE A 73 -5.50 -2.40 4.35
C PHE A 73 -5.65 -3.87 4.73
N LYS A 74 -6.86 -4.38 4.55
CA LYS A 74 -7.19 -5.80 4.70
C LYS A 74 -8.27 -6.18 3.70
N HIS A 75 -8.05 -7.25 2.94
CA HIS A 75 -9.01 -7.74 1.95
C HIS A 75 -9.45 -6.67 0.95
N VAL A 76 -8.48 -5.91 0.42
CA VAL A 76 -8.67 -4.88 -0.63
C VAL A 76 -9.55 -3.72 -0.17
N SER A 77 -9.70 -3.51 1.14
CA SER A 77 -10.41 -2.37 1.72
C SER A 77 -9.60 -1.79 2.89
N PRO A 78 -9.74 -0.47 3.17
CA PRO A 78 -9.11 0.12 4.33
C PRO A 78 -9.79 -0.43 5.60
N ALA A 79 -8.99 -1.03 6.48
CA ALA A 79 -9.38 -1.26 7.87
C ALA A 79 -9.37 0.06 8.65
N GLY A 80 -8.46 0.97 8.28
CA GLY A 80 -8.43 2.36 8.71
C GLY A 80 -7.49 3.20 7.86
N ALA A 81 -7.64 4.51 7.96
CA ALA A 81 -6.83 5.51 7.29
C ALA A 81 -6.89 6.83 8.06
N ALA A 82 -5.78 7.56 8.10
CA ALA A 82 -5.67 8.79 8.86
C ALA A 82 -4.57 9.72 8.32
N VAL A 83 -4.61 10.97 8.76
CA VAL A 83 -3.56 11.98 8.55
C VAL A 83 -2.84 12.29 9.85
N GLY A 84 -1.66 12.91 9.74
CA GLY A 84 -0.69 13.11 10.82
C GLY A 84 -1.06 14.14 11.89
N ILE A 85 -2.20 13.96 12.56
CA ILE A 85 -2.61 14.77 13.70
C ILE A 85 -2.01 14.20 14.99
N PRO A 86 -1.39 15.03 15.86
CA PRO A 86 -0.85 14.60 17.14
C PRO A 86 -1.87 13.77 17.95
N LEU A 87 -1.36 12.75 18.64
CA LEU A 87 -2.14 11.96 19.58
C LEU A 87 -2.30 12.76 20.89
N ASP A 88 -3.50 12.74 21.47
CA ASP A 88 -3.72 13.14 22.86
C ASP A 88 -3.24 12.04 23.82
N GLU A 89 -3.29 12.30 25.13
CA GLU A 89 -2.76 11.36 26.12
C GLU A 89 -3.56 10.04 26.15
N ASP A 90 -4.88 10.09 25.95
CA ASP A 90 -5.74 8.90 25.91
C ASP A 90 -5.37 8.01 24.71
N LEU A 91 -5.18 8.59 23.52
CA LEU A 91 -4.77 7.83 22.33
C LEU A 91 -3.33 7.30 22.46
N LYS A 92 -2.41 8.04 23.08
CA LYS A 92 -1.05 7.53 23.36
C LYS A 92 -1.08 6.33 24.29
N GLU A 93 -1.97 6.33 25.28
CA GLU A 93 -2.18 5.19 26.17
C GLU A 93 -2.77 4.00 25.41
N ILE A 94 -3.84 4.21 24.63
CA ILE A 94 -4.50 3.17 23.82
C ILE A 94 -3.53 2.52 22.84
N TYR A 95 -2.69 3.32 22.16
CA TYR A 95 -1.71 2.83 21.20
C TYR A 95 -0.39 2.39 21.84
N GLY A 96 -0.23 2.54 23.16
CA GLY A 96 0.95 2.09 23.90
C GLY A 96 2.24 2.82 23.51
N THR A 97 2.17 4.10 23.16
CA THR A 97 3.33 4.87 22.66
C THR A 97 4.23 5.43 23.77
N GLY A 98 3.82 5.30 25.04
CA GLY A 98 4.57 5.81 26.18
C GLY A 98 4.89 7.31 26.06
N LYS A 99 6.17 7.66 26.25
CA LYS A 99 6.67 9.05 26.18
C LYS A 99 7.41 9.36 24.88
N ASP A 100 7.25 8.52 23.85
CA ASP A 100 7.99 8.66 22.62
C ASP A 100 7.57 9.92 21.85
N LYS A 101 8.55 10.58 21.23
CA LYS A 101 8.28 11.70 20.31
C LYS A 101 7.89 11.13 18.95
N LEU A 102 6.60 11.23 18.64
CA LEU A 102 6.04 10.75 17.38
C LEU A 102 6.18 11.81 16.28
N THR A 103 6.58 11.37 15.09
CA THR A 103 6.50 12.20 13.88
C THR A 103 5.06 12.24 13.38
N PRO A 104 4.67 13.23 12.54
CA PRO A 104 3.33 13.28 11.95
C PRO A 104 2.93 11.97 11.24
N LEU A 105 3.85 11.37 10.49
CA LEU A 105 3.60 10.10 9.79
C LEU A 105 3.40 8.93 10.77
N ALA A 106 4.13 8.89 11.89
CA ALA A 106 3.92 7.89 12.92
C ALA A 106 2.52 8.03 13.56
N CYS A 107 2.08 9.26 13.84
CA CYS A 107 0.72 9.53 14.31
C CYS A 107 -0.34 9.07 13.30
N ALA A 108 -0.13 9.34 12.00
CA ALA A 108 -1.04 8.88 10.95
C ALA A 108 -1.15 7.36 10.93
N TYR A 109 -0.02 6.64 11.00
CA TYR A 109 0.00 5.18 10.96
C TYR A 109 -0.62 4.54 12.20
N LEU A 110 -0.41 5.09 13.40
CA LEU A 110 -1.02 4.58 14.62
C LEU A 110 -2.56 4.72 14.60
N ARG A 111 -3.07 5.77 13.96
CA ARG A 111 -4.52 6.01 13.81
C ARG A 111 -5.17 5.15 12.71
N ALA A 112 -4.40 4.71 11.73
CA ALA A 112 -4.86 3.96 10.56
C ALA A 112 -4.96 2.45 10.82
#